data_AF-A0A4Q5YTB3-F1
#
_entry.id   AF-A0A4Q5YTB3-F1
#
_cell.length_a   1.000
_cell.length_b   1.000
_cell.length_c   1.000
_cell.angle_alpha   90.00
_cell.angle_beta   90.00
_cell.angle_gamma   90.00
#
_symmetry.space_group_name_H-M   'P 1'
#
loop_
_entity.id
_entity.type
_entity.pdbx_description
1 polymer ?
#
loop_
_entity_poly.entity_id
_entity_poly.type
_entity_poly.pdbx_seq_one_letter_code
_entity_poly.pdbx_strand_id
1 'polypeptide(L)'
;MKNHHHQPIFLILFALLLSCQKEQHIPESEILVNNAKANQLTVQQAQVWLDSQPDTSYLNKYPIRWQNAKVIPTKTGNRITLPIPGQPTYQNIKQGYRQLSIQIDPNTKNITGTILEIIPDAIYFQKKQKVNQTDFTGRILEYNLNYHFQKGRIYDDGQQIGESRPATTTEKQSYQHKKDQPVGNPFQQLGSFEDSGPSSSTGSAKIARMQAIQTCAWYQTSYLDADGIFNIHTERICTTTYYDDGGGYNDYGNNYDPNQNQNQGGGGGNNTTAPEPANLPGENSSNIDPKKMTKCFAAIPDQGAAFQVKVLVQEPLAGTSFNIGPNSFGHVAIQLTKQKGDQSITQVMGFYPTGNGLSKLISTSSMKDNSDMEYDMAASYFTTAEDFQKIINYISNPPTGYHFTNYNCASFVYGATQAGGLSTPNPTTQIGFSGPGGAGTAMTPSGMAQALRAQKAANPSANITAGGGTAPASKGECNEQ
;
A
#
# COMPACT_ATOMS: atom_id res chain seq x y z
N MET A 1 -78.34 85.76 -6.73
CA MET A 1 -76.88 85.79 -6.97
C MET A 1 -76.21 84.66 -6.20
N LYS A 2 -75.92 83.54 -6.86
CA LYS A 2 -74.66 82.77 -6.75
C LYS A 2 -74.79 81.55 -7.67
N ASN A 3 -73.80 81.47 -8.55
CA ASN A 3 -73.72 80.61 -9.72
C ASN A 3 -73.02 79.29 -9.41
N HIS A 4 -73.39 78.28 -10.22
CA HIS A 4 -72.64 77.11 -10.73
C HIS A 4 -71.93 76.15 -9.75
N HIS A 5 -72.27 74.86 -9.71
CA HIS A 5 -72.17 73.76 -10.70
C HIS A 5 -70.80 73.03 -10.74
N HIS A 6 -70.87 71.77 -10.30
CA HIS A 6 -70.30 70.52 -10.83
C HIS A 6 -68.80 70.32 -11.14
N GLN A 7 -68.25 69.35 -10.36
CA GLN A 7 -67.43 68.17 -10.74
C GLN A 7 -66.00 68.35 -11.29
N PRO A 8 -65.13 67.31 -11.27
CA PRO A 8 -65.09 66.07 -10.47
C PRO A 8 -63.74 65.81 -9.78
N ILE A 9 -63.76 64.79 -8.91
CA ILE A 9 -62.65 64.09 -8.28
C ILE A 9 -61.67 63.57 -9.34
N PHE A 10 -60.43 64.04 -9.29
CA PHE A 10 -59.31 63.46 -10.03
C PHE A 10 -58.03 63.74 -9.26
N LEU A 11 -57.62 62.88 -8.34
CA LEU A 11 -56.23 62.78 -7.91
C LEU A 11 -55.99 61.64 -6.92
N ILE A 12 -54.85 60.98 -7.13
CA ILE A 12 -54.16 60.01 -6.27
C ILE A 12 -54.50 58.54 -6.59
N LEU A 13 -53.99 58.09 -7.75
CA LEU A 13 -53.61 56.70 -7.96
C LEU A 13 -52.34 56.63 -8.83
N PHE A 14 -51.21 57.14 -8.33
CA PHE A 14 -49.91 56.99 -9.00
C PHE A 14 -48.75 57.12 -7.99
N ALA A 15 -48.58 56.15 -7.09
CA ALA A 15 -47.39 56.07 -6.23
C ALA A 15 -47.16 54.68 -5.58
N LEU A 16 -47.39 53.56 -6.29
CA LEU A 16 -47.04 52.21 -5.77
C LEU A 16 -46.55 51.24 -6.87
N LEU A 17 -45.64 51.68 -7.74
CA LEU A 17 -44.97 50.78 -8.72
C LEU A 17 -43.44 50.95 -8.77
N LEU A 18 -42.79 51.36 -7.68
CA LEU A 18 -41.33 51.41 -7.60
C LEU A 18 -40.79 50.83 -6.28
N SER A 19 -41.01 49.55 -6.04
CA SER A 19 -40.21 48.76 -5.07
C SER A 19 -40.39 47.25 -5.23
N CYS A 20 -40.15 46.74 -6.44
CA CYS A 20 -39.76 45.35 -6.65
C CYS A 20 -38.65 45.31 -7.71
N GLN A 21 -37.47 45.80 -7.33
CA GLN A 21 -36.27 45.26 -7.97
C GLN A 21 -36.08 43.85 -7.43
N LYS A 22 -36.35 42.88 -8.29
CA LYS A 22 -36.00 41.48 -8.12
C LYS A 22 -34.50 41.44 -7.83
N GLU A 23 -34.16 41.20 -6.58
CA GLU A 23 -32.79 40.96 -6.13
C GLU A 23 -32.26 39.82 -7.02
N GLN A 24 -31.41 40.18 -7.99
CA GLN A 24 -30.75 39.20 -8.82
C GLN A 24 -29.83 38.44 -7.88
N HIS A 25 -30.29 37.25 -7.48
CA HIS A 25 -29.48 36.27 -6.78
C HIS A 25 -28.36 35.90 -7.75
N ILE A 26 -27.25 36.64 -7.68
CA ILE A 26 -26.02 36.26 -8.33
C ILE A 26 -25.66 34.92 -7.67
N PRO A 27 -25.61 33.82 -8.42
CA PRO A 27 -25.25 32.54 -7.83
C PRO A 27 -23.87 32.69 -7.18
N GLU A 28 -23.72 32.19 -5.96
CA GLU A 28 -22.50 32.31 -5.14
C GLU A 28 -21.23 31.84 -5.89
N SER A 29 -21.40 31.01 -6.92
CA SER A 29 -20.37 30.59 -7.85
C SER A 29 -19.81 31.72 -8.75
N GLU A 30 -20.56 32.76 -9.11
CA GLU A 30 -20.07 33.86 -9.96
C GLU A 30 -19.29 34.93 -9.18
N ILE A 31 -19.61 35.16 -7.90
CA ILE A 31 -18.87 36.09 -7.03
C ILE A 31 -17.46 35.55 -6.73
N LEU A 32 -17.31 34.23 -6.62
CA LEU A 32 -16.01 33.57 -6.42
C LEU A 32 -15.09 33.68 -7.66
N VAL A 33 -15.64 33.68 -8.88
CA VAL A 33 -14.85 33.73 -10.12
C VAL A 33 -14.25 35.12 -10.37
N ASN A 34 -14.96 36.20 -10.03
CA ASN A 34 -14.47 37.56 -10.27
C ASN A 34 -13.42 38.02 -9.26
N ASN A 35 -13.52 37.60 -7.99
CA ASN A 35 -12.47 37.84 -6.99
C ASN A 35 -11.23 36.95 -7.20
N ALA A 36 -11.37 35.79 -7.85
CA ALA A 36 -10.25 34.91 -8.17
C ALA A 36 -9.28 35.52 -9.21
N LYS A 37 -9.75 36.43 -10.10
CA LYS A 37 -8.89 37.07 -11.11
C LYS A 37 -7.87 38.05 -10.52
N ALA A 38 -8.18 38.71 -9.39
CA ALA A 38 -7.29 39.67 -8.76
C ALA A 38 -6.11 39.03 -8.01
N ASN A 39 -6.15 37.73 -7.75
CA ASN A 39 -5.12 36.98 -7.01
C ASN A 39 -4.41 35.93 -7.86
N GLN A 40 -4.37 36.09 -9.19
CA GLN A 40 -3.66 35.15 -10.06
C GLN A 40 -2.17 35.48 -10.13
N LEU A 41 -1.35 34.56 -9.63
CA LEU A 41 0.10 34.57 -9.78
C LEU A 41 0.48 34.16 -11.20
N THR A 42 1.21 35.00 -11.92
CA THR A 42 1.78 34.67 -13.24
C THR A 42 3.13 33.95 -13.11
N VAL A 43 3.53 33.22 -14.15
CA VAL A 43 4.85 32.56 -14.20
C VAL A 43 5.98 33.59 -14.09
N GLN A 44 5.87 34.75 -14.76
CA GLN A 44 6.87 35.82 -14.69
C GLN A 44 7.00 36.39 -13.27
N GLN A 45 5.89 36.61 -12.57
CA GLN A 45 5.93 37.07 -11.17
C GLN A 45 6.56 36.03 -10.25
N ALA A 46 6.24 34.74 -10.44
CA ALA A 46 6.86 33.66 -9.68
C ALA A 46 8.38 33.58 -9.93
N GLN A 47 8.82 33.82 -11.16
CA GLN A 47 10.23 33.88 -11.52
C GLN A 47 10.96 35.03 -10.86
N VAL A 48 10.47 36.26 -11.03
CA VAL A 48 11.08 37.44 -10.38
C VAL A 48 11.14 37.27 -8.87
N TRP A 49 10.10 36.71 -8.26
CA TRP A 49 10.08 36.44 -6.82
C TRP A 49 11.12 35.39 -6.42
N LEU A 50 11.28 34.30 -7.18
CA LEU A 50 12.26 33.26 -6.86
C LEU A 50 13.68 33.79 -6.98
N ASP A 51 13.96 34.56 -8.04
CA ASP A 51 15.26 35.17 -8.32
C ASP A 51 15.64 36.21 -7.23
N SER A 52 14.66 36.79 -6.53
CA SER A 52 14.89 37.72 -5.43
C SER A 52 15.08 37.05 -4.06
N GLN A 53 14.94 35.73 -3.94
CA GLN A 53 15.09 35.04 -2.66
C GLN A 53 16.57 34.91 -2.27
N PRO A 54 16.97 35.33 -1.05
CA PRO A 54 18.37 35.29 -0.63
C PRO A 54 18.89 33.88 -0.39
N ASP A 55 17.99 32.90 -0.21
CA ASP A 55 18.32 31.58 0.29
C ASP A 55 17.71 30.48 -0.59
N THR A 56 18.35 30.29 -1.75
CA THR A 56 18.01 29.30 -2.79
C THR A 56 19.18 28.38 -3.10
N SER A 57 20.14 28.28 -2.17
CA SER A 57 21.38 27.52 -2.34
C SER A 57 21.15 26.08 -2.79
N TYR A 58 20.07 25.47 -2.30
CA TYR A 58 19.63 24.14 -2.72
C TYR A 58 19.15 24.11 -4.18
N LEU A 59 18.30 25.06 -4.57
CA LEU A 59 17.76 25.15 -5.93
C LEU A 59 18.83 25.46 -6.96
N ASN A 60 19.92 26.15 -6.58
CA ASN A 60 21.05 26.41 -7.48
C ASN A 60 21.76 25.13 -7.96
N LYS A 61 21.56 23.99 -7.29
CA LYS A 61 22.06 22.68 -7.74
C LYS A 61 21.27 22.13 -8.93
N TYR A 62 20.04 22.61 -9.16
CA TYR A 62 19.10 22.09 -10.14
C TYR A 62 18.64 23.19 -11.09
N PRO A 63 18.92 23.09 -12.41
CA PRO A 63 18.48 24.10 -13.35
C PRO A 63 16.95 24.17 -13.40
N ILE A 64 16.38 25.29 -12.95
CA ILE A 64 14.94 25.55 -12.99
C ILE A 64 14.51 25.80 -14.43
N ARG A 65 13.61 24.96 -14.94
CA ARG A 65 13.10 25.01 -16.31
C ARG A 65 11.71 25.65 -16.33
N TRP A 66 11.64 26.97 -16.36
CA TRP A 66 10.38 27.75 -16.33
C TRP A 66 9.40 27.37 -17.46
N GLN A 67 9.89 26.89 -18.60
CA GLN A 67 9.05 26.37 -19.69
C GLN A 67 8.21 25.13 -19.29
N ASN A 68 8.59 24.43 -18.22
CA ASN A 68 7.86 23.29 -17.68
C ASN A 68 6.89 23.69 -16.55
N ALA A 69 6.78 24.98 -16.24
CA ALA A 69 5.89 25.46 -15.19
C ALA A 69 4.43 25.15 -15.51
N LYS A 70 3.68 24.73 -14.49
CA LYS A 70 2.23 24.49 -14.59
C LYS A 70 1.49 25.45 -13.69
N VAL A 71 0.41 26.03 -14.20
CA VAL A 71 -0.51 26.84 -13.40
C VAL A 71 -1.64 25.95 -12.92
N ILE A 72 -1.72 25.72 -11.60
CA ILE A 72 -2.74 24.87 -10.98
C ILE A 72 -3.72 25.77 -10.22
N PRO A 73 -5.01 25.81 -10.59
CA PRO A 73 -6.03 26.54 -9.84
C PRO A 73 -6.15 26.04 -8.39
N THR A 74 -6.41 26.95 -7.46
CA THR A 74 -6.69 26.65 -6.05
C THR A 74 -7.98 27.37 -5.63
N LYS A 75 -8.51 27.06 -4.44
CA LYS A 75 -9.74 27.72 -3.93
C LYS A 75 -9.57 29.24 -3.78
N THR A 76 -8.34 29.72 -3.56
CA THR A 76 -8.03 31.12 -3.24
C THR A 76 -7.23 31.83 -4.33
N GLY A 77 -7.03 31.20 -5.49
CA GLY A 77 -6.20 31.73 -6.58
C GLY A 77 -5.60 30.60 -7.41
N ASN A 78 -4.28 30.60 -7.55
CA ASN A 78 -3.53 29.56 -8.25
C ASN A 78 -2.16 29.35 -7.60
N ARG A 79 -1.52 28.22 -7.93
CA ARG A 79 -0.11 27.95 -7.65
C ARG A 79 0.63 27.64 -8.94
N ILE A 80 1.88 28.07 -9.00
CA ILE A 80 2.82 27.70 -10.06
C ILE A 80 3.64 26.52 -9.56
N THR A 81 3.62 25.40 -10.27
CA THR A 81 4.46 24.24 -9.95
C THR A 81 5.52 23.99 -11.01
N LEU A 82 6.74 23.67 -10.59
CA LEU A 82 7.85 23.33 -11.46
C LEU A 82 8.47 22.00 -11.01
N PRO A 83 8.67 21.03 -11.93
CA PRO A 83 9.33 19.79 -11.56
C PRO A 83 10.80 20.04 -11.19
N ILE A 84 11.26 19.42 -10.11
CA ILE A 84 12.67 19.38 -9.71
C ILE A 84 13.18 17.94 -9.99
N PRO A 85 14.37 17.75 -10.59
CA PRO A 85 14.95 16.42 -10.83
C PRO A 85 15.05 15.59 -9.54
N GLY A 86 15.15 14.26 -9.64
CA GLY A 86 15.40 13.36 -8.50
C GLY A 86 14.13 12.71 -7.92
N GLN A 87 14.33 11.56 -7.26
CA GLN A 87 13.26 10.75 -6.66
C GLN A 87 13.66 10.30 -5.25
N PRO A 88 12.82 10.51 -4.23
CA PRO A 88 13.11 10.02 -2.90
C PRO A 88 13.08 8.48 -2.89
N THR A 89 13.82 7.89 -1.94
CA THR A 89 13.79 6.46 -1.67
C THR A 89 13.01 6.22 -0.37
N TYR A 90 11.78 5.73 -0.50
CA TYR A 90 10.94 5.37 0.62
C TYR A 90 10.87 3.85 0.74
N GLN A 91 11.13 3.30 1.93
CA GLN A 91 11.15 1.85 2.16
C GLN A 91 12.06 1.08 1.15
N ASN A 92 13.23 1.65 0.83
CA ASN A 92 14.20 1.12 -0.16
C ASN A 92 13.71 1.11 -1.63
N ILE A 93 12.60 1.78 -1.95
CA ILE A 93 12.11 1.94 -3.32
C ILE A 93 12.26 3.40 -3.73
N LYS A 94 12.93 3.65 -4.86
CA LYS A 94 12.93 4.96 -5.51
C LYS A 94 11.54 5.22 -6.08
N GLN A 95 10.78 6.10 -5.44
CA GLN A 95 9.41 6.39 -5.84
C GLN A 95 9.04 7.84 -5.52
N GLY A 96 8.05 8.34 -6.24
CA GLY A 96 7.61 9.74 -6.10
C GLY A 96 8.41 10.71 -6.96
N TYR A 97 8.21 11.99 -6.68
CA TYR A 97 8.82 13.09 -7.43
C TYR A 97 8.88 14.36 -6.59
N ARG A 98 9.65 15.33 -7.08
CA ARG A 98 9.82 16.64 -6.45
C ARG A 98 9.24 17.73 -7.32
N GLN A 99 8.70 18.77 -6.68
CA GLN A 99 8.34 19.99 -7.38
C GLN A 99 8.52 21.22 -6.49
N LEU A 100 8.92 22.34 -7.09
CA LEU A 100 8.78 23.66 -6.49
C LEU A 100 7.33 24.10 -6.65
N SER A 101 6.71 24.61 -5.59
CA SER A 101 5.35 25.16 -5.59
C SER A 101 5.40 26.60 -5.10
N ILE A 102 5.02 27.55 -5.94
CA ILE A 102 5.00 28.99 -5.63
C ILE A 102 3.55 29.47 -5.68
N GLN A 103 3.09 30.20 -4.67
CA GLN A 103 1.72 30.70 -4.59
C GLN A 103 1.63 31.98 -3.78
N ILE A 104 0.55 32.74 -3.98
CA ILE A 104 0.21 33.86 -3.09
C ILE A 104 -0.49 33.29 -1.85
N ASP A 105 0.06 33.57 -0.67
CA ASP A 105 -0.56 33.19 0.58
C ASP A 105 -1.89 33.97 0.76
N PRO A 106 -3.02 33.29 0.99
CA PRO A 106 -4.32 33.93 0.98
C PRO A 106 -4.52 34.93 2.12
N ASN A 107 -3.79 34.78 3.23
CA ASN A 107 -3.93 35.60 4.43
C ASN A 107 -3.02 36.84 4.37
N THR A 108 -1.75 36.63 4.03
CA THR A 108 -0.72 37.68 4.04
C THR A 108 -0.58 38.40 2.70
N LYS A 109 -1.13 37.84 1.61
CA LYS A 109 -0.98 38.31 0.23
C LYS A 109 0.46 38.32 -0.30
N ASN A 110 1.40 37.75 0.45
CA ASN A 110 2.78 37.60 0.01
C ASN A 110 2.94 36.37 -0.89
N ILE A 111 3.85 36.44 -1.87
CA ILE A 111 4.27 35.26 -2.63
C ILE A 111 5.15 34.40 -1.72
N THR A 112 4.87 33.11 -1.69
CA THR A 112 5.59 32.09 -0.92
C THR A 112 5.96 30.94 -1.83
N GLY A 113 7.04 30.22 -1.49
CA GLY A 113 7.52 29.07 -2.25
C GLY A 113 7.96 27.95 -1.33
N THR A 114 7.59 26.73 -1.69
CA THR A 114 7.94 25.51 -0.97
C THR A 114 8.37 24.43 -1.94
N ILE A 115 9.31 23.59 -1.52
CA ILE A 115 9.65 22.38 -2.24
C ILE A 115 8.74 21.27 -1.70
N LEU A 116 8.13 20.51 -2.60
CA LEU A 116 7.26 19.39 -2.30
C LEU A 116 7.94 18.10 -2.73
N GLU A 117 8.01 17.12 -1.82
CA GLU A 117 8.22 15.72 -2.19
C GLU A 117 6.88 14.99 -2.12
N ILE A 118 6.47 14.39 -3.23
CA ILE A 118 5.22 13.65 -3.35
C ILE A 118 5.58 12.17 -3.49
N ILE A 119 5.36 11.42 -2.42
CA ILE A 119 5.77 10.03 -2.27
C ILE A 119 4.50 9.19 -2.21
N PRO A 120 4.04 8.59 -3.34
CA PRO A 120 2.92 7.66 -3.29
C PRO A 120 3.27 6.47 -2.39
N ASP A 121 2.28 5.85 -1.77
CA ASP A 121 2.53 4.54 -1.17
C ASP A 121 2.79 3.49 -2.28
N ALA A 122 3.41 2.37 -1.91
CA ALA A 122 3.83 1.37 -2.89
C ALA A 122 2.62 0.77 -3.64
N ILE A 123 1.49 0.60 -2.95
CA ILE A 123 0.27 0.01 -3.52
C ILE A 123 -0.37 0.96 -4.54
N TYR A 124 -0.52 2.24 -4.20
CA TYR A 124 -1.03 3.25 -5.12
C TYR A 124 -0.13 3.41 -6.33
N PHE A 125 1.19 3.46 -6.12
CA PHE A 125 2.16 3.61 -7.21
C PHE A 125 2.06 2.46 -8.22
N GLN A 126 1.95 1.23 -7.75
CA GLN A 126 1.74 0.06 -8.60
C GLN A 126 0.41 0.11 -9.36
N LYS A 127 -0.68 0.48 -8.67
CA LYS A 127 -2.03 0.51 -9.26
C LYS A 127 -2.21 1.59 -10.33
N LYS A 128 -1.67 2.79 -10.09
CA LYS A 128 -2.02 3.98 -10.88
C LYS A 128 -0.91 4.45 -11.80
N GLN A 129 0.37 4.15 -11.49
CA GLN A 129 1.59 4.64 -12.16
C GLN A 129 1.74 6.17 -12.26
N LYS A 130 0.66 6.94 -12.07
CA LYS A 130 0.58 8.39 -12.09
C LYS A 130 -0.25 8.84 -10.89
N VAL A 131 0.19 9.93 -10.24
CA VAL A 131 -0.51 10.54 -9.12
C VAL A 131 -1.69 11.38 -9.60
N ASN A 132 -2.86 11.09 -9.05
CA ASN A 132 -4.07 11.89 -9.15
C ASN A 132 -4.46 12.37 -7.75
N GLN A 133 -4.75 13.66 -7.62
CA GLN A 133 -5.05 14.30 -6.35
C GLN A 133 -6.34 13.77 -5.71
N THR A 134 -7.31 13.29 -6.49
CA THR A 134 -8.62 12.88 -5.96
C THR A 134 -8.61 11.53 -5.24
N ASP A 135 -7.63 10.68 -5.53
CA ASP A 135 -7.53 9.32 -5.00
C ASP A 135 -6.14 9.04 -4.40
N PHE A 136 -5.30 10.06 -4.22
CA PHE A 136 -3.92 9.90 -3.80
C PHE A 136 -3.82 9.19 -2.44
N THR A 137 -3.08 8.09 -2.40
CA THR A 137 -2.59 7.46 -1.15
C THR A 137 -1.07 7.62 -1.08
N GLY A 138 -0.58 8.18 0.03
CA GLY A 138 0.85 8.45 0.21
C GLY A 138 1.13 9.69 1.05
N ARG A 139 2.27 10.33 0.78
CA ARG A 139 2.80 11.47 1.55
C ARG A 139 3.08 12.65 0.64
N ILE A 140 2.76 13.83 1.14
CA ILE A 140 3.22 15.11 0.57
C ILE A 140 4.02 15.81 1.66
N LEU A 141 5.34 15.87 1.48
CA LEU A 141 6.27 16.49 2.41
C LEU A 141 6.66 17.87 1.89
N GLU A 142 6.63 18.88 2.77
CA GLU A 142 6.91 20.27 2.47
C GLU A 142 8.25 20.68 3.08
N TYR A 143 9.09 21.30 2.27
CA TYR A 143 10.39 21.84 2.63
C TYR A 143 10.43 23.32 2.27
N ASN A 144 11.29 24.06 2.97
CA ASN A 144 11.64 25.41 2.54
C ASN A 144 12.58 25.38 1.31
N LEU A 145 12.98 26.54 0.81
CA LEU A 145 13.83 26.67 -0.38
C LEU A 145 15.27 26.16 -0.18
N ASN A 146 15.67 25.87 1.07
CA ASN A 146 16.95 25.22 1.42
C ASN A 146 16.83 23.73 1.70
N TYR A 147 15.66 23.14 1.41
CA TYR A 147 15.41 21.73 1.63
C TYR A 147 15.41 21.29 3.09
N HIS A 148 15.05 22.19 4.01
CA HIS A 148 14.76 21.82 5.39
C HIS A 148 13.29 21.45 5.54
N PHE A 149 13.05 20.21 5.96
CA PHE A 149 11.71 19.68 6.19
C PHE A 149 10.94 20.57 7.18
N GLN A 150 9.72 20.96 6.80
CA GLN A 150 8.85 21.83 7.60
C GLN A 150 7.69 21.03 8.19
N LYS A 151 6.96 20.33 7.32
CA LYS A 151 5.75 19.57 7.66
C LYS A 151 5.37 18.64 6.52
N GLY A 152 4.51 17.67 6.77
CA GLY A 152 3.95 16.81 5.74
C GLY A 152 2.49 16.47 5.99
N ARG A 153 1.85 15.92 4.97
CA ARG A 153 0.47 15.44 5.00
C ARG A 153 0.42 14.01 4.49
N ILE A 154 -0.36 13.18 5.17
CA ILE A 154 -0.54 11.76 4.84
C ILE A 154 -1.94 11.60 4.29
N TYR A 155 -2.06 10.96 3.14
CA TYR A 155 -3.31 10.76 2.44
C TYR A 155 -3.63 9.28 2.27
N ASP A 156 -4.91 8.96 2.32
CA ASP A 156 -5.50 7.70 1.93
C ASP A 156 -6.77 7.94 1.10
N ASP A 157 -6.78 7.43 -0.13
CA ASP A 157 -7.84 7.62 -1.13
C ASP A 157 -8.28 9.10 -1.29
N GLY A 158 -7.28 9.99 -1.35
CA GLY A 158 -7.49 11.44 -1.51
C GLY A 158 -7.89 12.17 -0.22
N GLN A 159 -8.15 11.46 0.88
CA GLN A 159 -8.46 12.06 2.18
C GLN A 159 -7.20 12.22 3.02
N GLN A 160 -7.02 13.36 3.67
CA GLN A 160 -5.91 13.55 4.60
C GLN A 160 -6.21 12.83 5.93
N ILE A 161 -5.47 11.76 6.21
CA ILE A 161 -5.62 10.93 7.42
C ILE A 161 -4.56 11.23 8.51
N GLY A 162 -3.60 12.09 8.18
CA GLY A 162 -2.50 12.37 9.07
C GLY A 162 -1.62 13.53 8.65
N GLU A 163 -0.63 13.79 9.47
CA GLU A 163 0.37 14.83 9.26
C GLU A 163 1.76 14.34 9.63
N SER A 164 2.78 15.05 9.17
CA SER A 164 4.16 14.76 9.51
C SER A 164 4.89 16.03 9.95
N ARG A 165 5.87 15.89 10.83
CA ARG A 165 6.74 16.97 11.27
C ARG A 165 8.19 16.50 11.45
N PRO A 166 9.16 17.43 11.44
CA PRO A 166 10.52 17.12 11.83
C PRO A 166 10.56 16.44 13.20
N ALA A 167 11.36 15.38 13.31
CA ALA A 167 11.62 14.76 14.60
C ALA A 167 12.37 15.75 15.51
N THR A 168 11.93 15.86 16.76
CA THR A 168 12.62 16.59 17.82
C THR A 168 13.99 15.96 18.11
N THR A 169 14.87 16.70 18.77
CA THR A 169 16.18 16.18 19.20
C THR A 169 16.04 14.90 20.04
N THR A 170 15.09 14.87 20.97
CA THR A 170 14.80 13.70 21.81
C THR A 170 14.32 12.50 20.99
N GLU A 171 13.41 12.70 20.03
CA GLU A 171 12.93 11.64 19.13
C GLU A 171 14.06 11.09 18.22
N LYS A 172 14.99 11.94 17.78
CA LYS A 172 16.17 11.49 17.01
C LYS A 172 17.10 10.61 17.84
N GLN A 173 17.32 10.97 19.11
CA GLN A 173 18.17 10.20 20.02
C GLN A 173 17.56 8.82 20.35
N SER A 174 16.25 8.74 20.58
CA SER A 174 15.57 7.46 20.83
C SER A 174 15.63 6.49 19.65
N TYR A 175 15.70 7.01 18.43
CA TYR A 175 15.85 6.20 17.22
C TYR A 175 17.26 5.61 17.09
N GLN A 176 18.31 6.40 17.35
CA GLN A 176 19.70 5.96 17.24
C GLN A 176 20.06 4.86 18.23
N HIS A 177 19.63 4.97 19.49
CA HIS A 177 19.92 3.98 20.54
C HIS A 177 19.34 2.58 20.27
N LYS A 178 18.36 2.45 19.38
CA LYS A 178 17.68 1.18 19.09
C LYS A 178 18.07 0.55 17.76
N LYS A 179 18.87 1.22 16.93
CA LYS A 179 19.47 0.61 15.73
C LYS A 179 20.36 -0.58 16.09
N ASP A 180 20.89 -0.60 17.31
CA ASP A 180 21.75 -1.65 17.85
C ASP A 180 20.96 -2.80 18.53
N GLN A 181 19.62 -2.72 18.58
CA GLN A 181 18.75 -3.79 19.09
C GLN A 181 18.21 -4.63 17.92
N PRO A 182 18.19 -5.96 18.01
CA PRO A 182 17.77 -6.84 16.92
C PRO A 182 16.28 -6.62 16.58
N VAL A 183 16.07 -6.04 15.39
CA VAL A 183 14.88 -5.97 14.52
C VAL A 183 13.55 -6.37 15.19
N GLY A 184 12.98 -5.46 15.99
CA GLY A 184 11.57 -5.48 16.39
C GLY A 184 10.87 -4.22 15.89
N ASN A 185 9.95 -4.38 14.93
CA ASN A 185 9.01 -3.39 14.37
C ASN A 185 9.57 -1.97 14.06
N PRO A 186 9.71 -1.57 12.77
CA PRO A 186 10.30 -0.28 12.39
C PRO A 186 9.48 0.96 12.79
N PHE A 187 8.28 0.80 13.35
CA PHE A 187 7.42 1.90 13.77
C PHE A 187 7.31 1.98 15.29
N GLN A 188 7.96 2.99 15.87
CA GLN A 188 7.84 3.30 17.31
C GLN A 188 6.62 4.21 17.51
N GLN A 189 5.64 3.73 18.27
CA GLN A 189 4.56 4.58 18.77
C GLN A 189 5.15 5.51 19.85
N LEU A 190 5.12 6.82 19.60
CA LEU A 190 5.75 7.85 20.44
C LEU A 190 4.82 8.40 21.54
N GLY A 191 3.58 7.90 21.66
CA GLY A 191 2.62 8.38 22.68
C GLY A 191 1.36 7.53 22.87
N SER A 192 0.70 7.76 24.00
CA SER A 192 -0.60 7.19 24.38
C SER A 192 -1.75 7.79 23.54
N PHE A 193 -2.81 7.01 23.37
CA PHE A 193 -4.00 7.36 22.59
C PHE A 193 -4.65 8.64 23.14
N GLU A 194 -4.74 9.70 22.31
CA GLU A 194 -5.57 10.86 22.60
C GLU A 194 -7.03 10.50 22.25
N ASP A 195 -7.82 10.15 23.26
CA ASP A 195 -9.27 10.00 23.10
C ASP A 195 -9.92 11.38 23.18
N SER A 196 -10.53 11.81 22.08
CA SER A 196 -11.18 13.13 21.96
C SER A 196 -12.71 13.07 22.11
N GLY A 197 -13.25 11.94 22.58
CA GLY A 197 -14.69 11.78 22.81
C GLY A 197 -15.25 12.63 23.96
N PRO A 198 -16.40 13.32 23.79
CA PRO A 198 -17.07 14.00 24.89
C PRO A 198 -17.65 12.97 25.89
N SER A 199 -16.98 12.81 27.03
CA SER A 199 -17.47 12.05 28.18
C SER A 199 -18.65 12.76 28.85
N SER A 200 -19.85 12.69 28.26
CA SER A 200 -21.08 13.16 28.90
C SER A 200 -21.80 12.00 29.61
N SER A 201 -21.44 11.74 30.86
CA SER A 201 -22.18 10.87 31.78
C SER A 201 -23.22 11.70 32.54
N THR A 202 -24.45 11.77 32.02
CA THR A 202 -25.63 12.11 32.84
C THR A 202 -26.87 11.54 32.16
N GLY A 203 -27.55 10.65 32.87
CA GLY A 203 -28.52 9.71 32.31
C GLY A 203 -29.79 10.35 31.76
N SER A 204 -30.24 9.82 30.62
CA SER A 204 -31.64 9.67 30.19
C SER A 204 -31.64 8.89 28.87
N ALA A 205 -32.44 7.82 28.80
CA ALA A 205 -32.75 6.96 27.65
C ALA A 205 -31.92 7.18 26.36
N LYS A 206 -30.82 6.41 26.23
CA LYS A 206 -29.94 6.45 25.05
C LYS A 206 -30.57 5.71 23.88
N ILE A 207 -30.95 6.46 22.85
CA ILE A 207 -30.98 5.93 21.48
C ILE A 207 -29.53 5.48 21.21
N ALA A 208 -29.32 4.20 20.86
CA ALA A 208 -28.02 3.70 20.42
C ALA A 208 -27.56 4.59 19.26
N ARG A 209 -26.54 5.40 19.52
CA ARG A 209 -25.93 6.28 18.51
C ARG A 209 -24.55 5.72 18.29
N MET A 210 -24.31 5.23 17.08
CA MET A 210 -22.98 4.85 16.61
C MET A 210 -21.98 5.96 17.00
N GLN A 211 -21.07 5.64 17.92
CA GLN A 211 -20.06 6.59 18.38
C GLN A 211 -18.82 6.41 17.53
N ALA A 212 -18.38 7.49 16.89
CA ALA A 212 -17.11 7.54 16.19
C ALA A 212 -16.02 7.98 17.17
N ILE A 213 -15.09 7.09 17.51
CA ILE A 213 -13.91 7.40 18.31
C ILE A 213 -12.74 7.61 17.37
N GLN A 214 -12.19 8.82 17.33
CA GLN A 214 -10.96 9.09 16.59
C GLN A 214 -9.78 8.88 17.53
N THR A 215 -8.94 7.92 17.18
CA THR A 215 -7.66 7.65 17.83
C THR A 215 -6.54 8.19 16.95
N CYS A 216 -5.61 8.95 17.52
CA CYS A 216 -4.39 9.36 16.83
C CYS A 216 -3.15 8.82 17.53
N ALA A 217 -2.15 8.40 16.76
CA ALA A 217 -0.85 7.99 17.27
C ALA A 217 0.28 8.60 16.45
N TRP A 218 1.35 9.02 17.14
CA TRP A 218 2.60 9.45 16.53
C TRP A 218 3.51 8.26 16.28
N TYR A 219 4.03 8.15 15.07
CA TYR A 219 4.97 7.13 14.64
C TYR A 219 6.24 7.79 14.15
N GLN A 220 7.39 7.23 14.53
CA GLN A 220 8.64 7.62 13.92
C GLN A 220 8.88 6.82 12.64
N THR A 221 9.30 7.49 11.57
CA THR A 221 9.67 6.84 10.31
C THR A 221 10.86 7.56 9.69
N SER A 222 11.36 7.00 8.59
CA SER A 222 12.53 7.52 7.90
C SER A 222 12.49 7.18 6.41
N TYR A 223 13.18 7.98 5.61
CA TYR A 223 13.36 7.74 4.18
C TYR A 223 14.67 8.40 3.73
N LEU A 224 15.18 8.03 2.55
CA LEU A 224 16.25 8.79 1.91
C LEU A 224 15.60 9.79 0.97
N ASP A 225 15.98 11.06 1.06
CA ASP A 225 15.54 12.03 0.06
C ASP A 225 16.16 11.73 -1.30
N ALA A 226 15.79 12.52 -2.29
CA ALA A 226 16.26 12.36 -3.65
C ALA A 226 17.76 12.63 -3.84
N ASP A 227 18.44 13.19 -2.83
CA ASP A 227 19.89 13.38 -2.81
C ASP A 227 20.60 12.27 -2.01
N GLY A 228 19.83 11.29 -1.50
CA GLY A 228 20.33 10.17 -0.70
C GLY A 228 20.56 10.51 0.77
N ILE A 229 20.10 11.67 1.24
CA ILE A 229 20.25 12.07 2.64
C ILE A 229 19.17 11.38 3.47
N PHE A 230 19.60 10.76 4.57
CA PHE A 230 18.71 10.08 5.50
C PHE A 230 17.92 11.08 6.33
N ASN A 231 16.60 11.07 6.17
CA ASN A 231 15.67 11.93 6.88
C ASN A 231 14.87 11.11 7.89
N ILE A 232 14.80 11.62 9.12
CA ILE A 232 13.98 11.06 10.20
C ILE A 232 12.87 12.06 10.50
N HIS A 233 11.63 11.58 10.46
CA HIS A 233 10.46 12.39 10.76
C HIS A 233 9.45 11.62 11.60
N THR A 234 8.49 12.36 12.13
CA THR A 234 7.36 11.78 12.87
C THR A 234 6.07 12.00 12.09
N GLU A 235 5.19 11.01 12.15
CA GLU A 235 3.91 10.93 11.44
C GLU A 235 2.81 10.73 12.46
N ARG A 236 1.81 11.62 12.51
CA ARG A 236 0.57 11.40 13.26
C ARG A 236 -0.45 10.81 12.33
N ILE A 237 -0.90 9.60 12.62
CA ILE A 237 -1.96 8.92 11.86
C ILE A 237 -3.17 8.80 12.78
N CYS A 238 -4.32 9.23 12.27
CA CYS A 238 -5.59 9.15 12.98
C CYS A 238 -6.51 8.13 12.32
N THR A 239 -7.18 7.32 13.12
CA THR A 239 -8.20 6.37 12.66
C THR A 239 -9.48 6.55 13.44
N THR A 240 -10.59 6.46 12.73
CA THR A 240 -11.91 6.52 13.34
C THR A 240 -12.46 5.10 13.45
N THR A 241 -12.65 4.63 14.68
CA THR A 241 -13.38 3.39 14.96
C THR A 241 -14.82 3.73 15.31
N TYR A 242 -15.75 3.00 14.72
CA TYR A 242 -17.18 3.13 15.03
C TYR A 242 -17.55 2.04 16.03
N TYR A 243 -17.98 2.45 17.22
CA TYR A 243 -18.56 1.55 18.20
C TYR A 243 -20.08 1.64 18.12
N ASP A 244 -20.71 0.52 17.87
CA ASP A 244 -22.12 0.33 18.17
C ASP A 244 -22.20 -0.20 19.60
N ASP A 245 -22.76 0.60 20.51
CA ASP A 245 -23.00 0.21 21.90
C ASP A 245 -24.22 -0.72 22.05
N GLY A 246 -24.78 -1.18 20.93
CA GLY A 246 -25.87 -2.15 20.82
C GLY A 246 -25.49 -3.58 21.24
N GLY A 247 -25.54 -3.81 22.55
CA GLY A 247 -25.99 -5.06 23.19
C GLY A 247 -25.71 -6.41 22.52
N GLY A 248 -24.68 -7.11 23.03
CA GLY A 248 -24.68 -8.57 23.23
C GLY A 248 -25.01 -9.45 22.03
N TYR A 249 -24.07 -9.62 21.11
CA TYR A 249 -24.08 -10.76 20.17
C TYR A 249 -23.08 -11.81 20.65
N ASN A 250 -23.59 -12.85 21.31
CA ASN A 250 -22.86 -14.08 21.59
C ASN A 250 -22.73 -14.88 20.28
N ASP A 251 -21.66 -14.67 19.52
CA ASP A 251 -21.32 -15.55 18.40
C ASP A 251 -20.41 -16.69 18.88
N TYR A 252 -21.06 -17.69 19.48
CA TYR A 252 -20.56 -19.06 19.55
C TYR A 252 -21.53 -19.92 18.74
N GLY A 253 -21.36 -19.99 17.42
CA GLY A 253 -22.08 -20.99 16.63
C GLY A 253 -22.08 -20.78 15.13
N ASN A 254 -20.96 -21.07 14.46
CA ASN A 254 -20.99 -21.32 13.03
C ASN A 254 -21.68 -22.66 12.75
N ASN A 255 -22.99 -22.60 12.55
CA ASN A 255 -23.76 -23.60 11.81
C ASN A 255 -24.10 -22.96 10.45
N TYR A 256 -23.42 -23.40 9.40
CA TYR A 256 -23.57 -22.87 8.05
C TYR A 256 -24.81 -23.51 7.40
N ASP A 257 -25.91 -22.76 7.28
CA ASP A 257 -27.06 -23.12 6.45
C ASP A 257 -26.94 -22.42 5.09
N PRO A 258 -26.73 -23.15 3.97
CA PRO A 258 -26.42 -22.56 2.67
C PRO A 258 -27.64 -22.08 1.87
N ASN A 259 -28.81 -21.82 2.48
CA ASN A 259 -30.05 -21.66 1.70
C ASN A 259 -30.94 -20.45 2.06
N GLN A 260 -30.39 -19.24 2.19
CA GLN A 260 -31.22 -18.02 2.23
C GLN A 260 -30.86 -16.99 1.16
N ASN A 261 -31.75 -16.91 0.16
CA ASN A 261 -31.96 -15.75 -0.71
C ASN A 261 -32.30 -14.52 0.13
N GLN A 262 -31.47 -13.46 0.08
CA GLN A 262 -31.87 -12.14 0.56
C GLN A 262 -31.59 -11.06 -0.49
N ASN A 263 -32.70 -10.56 -1.05
CA ASN A 263 -32.84 -9.24 -1.63
C ASN A 263 -32.99 -8.21 -0.49
N GLN A 264 -32.03 -7.29 -0.34
CA GLN A 264 -32.10 -5.97 0.31
C GLN A 264 -30.65 -5.44 0.33
N GLY A 265 -30.26 -4.22 -0.05
CA GLY A 265 -30.97 -2.98 -0.35
C GLY A 265 -30.15 -1.82 0.22
N GLY A 266 -29.33 -1.14 -0.60
CA GLY A 266 -28.92 0.26 -0.41
C GLY A 266 -27.70 0.57 0.45
N GLY A 267 -26.67 1.18 -0.17
CA GLY A 267 -25.54 1.81 0.52
C GLY A 267 -24.38 2.14 -0.41
N GLY A 268 -24.57 3.11 -1.32
CA GLY A 268 -23.59 3.52 -2.32
C GLY A 268 -22.40 4.28 -1.72
N GLY A 269 -21.38 3.53 -1.27
CA GLY A 269 -20.01 4.00 -1.19
C GLY A 269 -19.26 3.55 -2.43
N ASN A 270 -18.61 4.48 -3.13
CA ASN A 270 -17.76 4.14 -4.28
C ASN A 270 -16.54 3.36 -3.75
N ASN A 271 -16.68 2.03 -3.71
CA ASN A 271 -15.63 1.09 -3.33
C ASN A 271 -14.50 1.17 -4.35
N THR A 272 -13.47 1.96 -4.07
CA THR A 272 -12.15 1.81 -4.69
C THR A 272 -11.48 0.59 -4.07
N THR A 273 -11.93 -0.60 -4.48
CA THR A 273 -11.39 -1.89 -4.04
C THR A 273 -9.86 -1.90 -4.10
N ALA A 274 -9.25 -2.39 -3.01
CA ALA A 274 -7.85 -2.78 -2.96
C ALA A 274 -7.51 -3.61 -4.21
N PRO A 275 -6.28 -3.51 -4.77
CA PRO A 275 -5.92 -4.31 -5.93
C PRO A 275 -6.23 -5.77 -5.65
N GLU A 276 -6.93 -6.38 -6.60
CA GLU A 276 -7.30 -7.77 -6.51
C GLU A 276 -6.03 -8.61 -6.32
N PRO A 277 -6.03 -9.64 -5.44
CA PRO A 277 -5.05 -10.72 -5.35
C PRO A 277 -5.00 -11.56 -6.63
N ALA A 278 -4.93 -10.92 -7.77
CA ALA A 278 -4.88 -11.52 -9.07
C ALA A 278 -3.43 -11.63 -9.54
N ASN A 279 -3.18 -12.61 -10.40
CA ASN A 279 -1.95 -12.77 -11.16
C ASN A 279 -0.75 -13.15 -10.29
N LEU A 280 -0.92 -14.14 -9.41
CA LEU A 280 0.25 -14.75 -8.79
C LEU A 280 1.13 -15.33 -9.90
N PRO A 281 2.46 -15.24 -9.79
CA PRO A 281 3.33 -15.81 -10.80
C PRO A 281 3.10 -17.32 -10.97
N GLY A 282 2.97 -17.79 -12.21
CA GLY A 282 2.64 -19.19 -12.51
C GLY A 282 1.15 -19.56 -12.31
N GLU A 283 0.28 -18.63 -11.93
CA GLU A 283 -1.14 -18.93 -11.69
C GLU A 283 -1.89 -19.37 -12.96
N ASN A 284 -1.43 -18.93 -14.14
CA ASN A 284 -2.01 -19.34 -15.42
C ASN A 284 -1.51 -20.72 -15.89
N SER A 285 -0.57 -21.34 -15.18
CA SER A 285 -0.11 -22.69 -15.48
C SER A 285 -1.23 -23.72 -15.29
N SER A 286 -1.08 -24.83 -16.01
CA SER A 286 -2.00 -25.97 -15.93
C SER A 286 -2.08 -26.51 -14.51
N ASN A 287 -3.29 -26.83 -14.07
CA ASN A 287 -3.49 -27.60 -12.85
C ASN A 287 -2.90 -29.01 -13.03
N ILE A 288 -2.36 -29.56 -11.96
CA ILE A 288 -1.79 -30.91 -11.93
C ILE A 288 -2.36 -31.71 -10.76
N ASP A 289 -2.34 -33.03 -10.90
CA ASP A 289 -2.47 -33.97 -9.79
C ASP A 289 -1.09 -34.20 -9.15
N PRO A 290 -0.86 -33.72 -7.91
CA PRO A 290 0.44 -33.84 -7.27
C PRO A 290 0.83 -35.31 -7.01
N LYS A 291 -0.12 -36.25 -6.88
CA LYS A 291 0.19 -37.69 -6.75
C LYS A 291 0.76 -38.25 -8.04
N LYS A 292 0.19 -37.87 -9.18
CA LYS A 292 0.70 -38.28 -10.50
C LYS A 292 2.03 -37.61 -10.81
N MET A 293 2.19 -36.34 -10.43
CA MET A 293 3.42 -35.60 -10.65
C MET A 293 4.63 -36.23 -9.93
N THR A 294 4.44 -36.74 -8.70
CA THR A 294 5.52 -37.33 -7.90
C THR A 294 5.76 -38.82 -8.14
N LYS A 295 4.81 -39.54 -8.77
CA LYS A 295 4.87 -41.01 -8.94
C LYS A 295 6.12 -41.51 -9.69
N CYS A 296 6.60 -40.76 -10.68
CA CYS A 296 7.78 -41.15 -11.47
C CYS A 296 9.07 -41.24 -10.65
N PHE A 297 9.18 -40.60 -9.48
CA PHE A 297 10.38 -40.75 -8.65
C PHE A 297 10.62 -42.22 -8.24
N ALA A 298 9.59 -43.07 -8.24
CA ALA A 298 9.72 -44.51 -8.02
C ALA A 298 10.44 -45.25 -9.16
N ALA A 299 10.49 -44.68 -10.37
CA ALA A 299 11.14 -45.30 -11.54
C ALA A 299 12.67 -45.29 -11.45
N ILE A 300 13.26 -44.42 -10.62
CA ILE A 300 14.69 -44.41 -10.32
C ILE A 300 14.89 -45.15 -8.98
N PRO A 301 15.68 -46.24 -8.90
CA PRO A 301 15.93 -46.92 -7.64
C PRO A 301 16.67 -46.04 -6.62
N ASP A 302 16.32 -46.13 -5.34
CA ASP A 302 16.92 -45.30 -4.27
C ASP A 302 18.40 -45.57 -4.05
N GLN A 303 18.82 -46.83 -4.16
CA GLN A 303 20.21 -47.22 -3.89
C GLN A 303 21.15 -46.52 -4.88
N GLY A 304 22.02 -45.65 -4.36
CA GLY A 304 22.98 -44.87 -5.13
C GLY A 304 22.38 -43.66 -5.86
N ALA A 305 21.12 -43.30 -5.57
CA ALA A 305 20.53 -42.07 -6.08
C ALA A 305 20.90 -40.86 -5.19
N ALA A 306 20.97 -39.69 -5.82
CA ALA A 306 21.05 -38.40 -5.16
C ALA A 306 19.67 -37.72 -5.15
N PHE A 307 19.34 -37.08 -4.03
CA PHE A 307 18.05 -36.42 -3.81
C PHE A 307 18.27 -34.94 -3.50
N GLN A 308 17.65 -34.08 -4.30
CA GLN A 308 17.74 -32.64 -4.15
C GLN A 308 16.33 -32.04 -4.06
N VAL A 309 16.18 -31.11 -3.12
CA VAL A 309 14.99 -30.29 -2.94
C VAL A 309 15.41 -28.84 -3.08
N LYS A 310 14.79 -28.11 -3.99
CA LYS A 310 15.11 -26.70 -4.24
C LYS A 310 13.87 -25.86 -3.99
N VAL A 311 13.99 -24.89 -3.09
CA VAL A 311 12.97 -23.87 -2.84
C VAL A 311 13.20 -22.73 -3.82
N LEU A 312 12.19 -22.39 -4.60
CA LEU A 312 12.23 -21.33 -5.62
C LEU A 312 11.32 -20.20 -5.14
N VAL A 313 11.84 -18.97 -5.09
CA VAL A 313 11.10 -17.81 -4.62
C VAL A 313 11.07 -16.75 -5.70
N GLN A 314 9.88 -16.41 -6.16
CA GLN A 314 9.61 -15.21 -6.91
C GLN A 314 9.07 -14.16 -5.95
N GLU A 315 9.86 -13.13 -5.70
CA GLU A 315 9.51 -12.08 -4.77
C GLU A 315 8.40 -11.19 -5.33
N PRO A 316 7.54 -10.63 -4.49
CA PRO A 316 6.58 -9.60 -4.91
C PRO A 316 7.30 -8.47 -5.65
N LEU A 317 8.36 -7.98 -5.01
CA LEU A 317 9.31 -7.01 -5.53
C LEU A 317 10.72 -7.45 -5.11
N ALA A 318 11.52 -7.86 -6.09
CA ALA A 318 12.84 -8.43 -5.90
C ALA A 318 13.74 -7.57 -5.01
N GLY A 319 14.41 -8.20 -4.04
CA GLY A 319 15.34 -7.53 -3.14
C GLY A 319 14.72 -6.77 -1.97
N THR A 320 13.40 -6.86 -1.76
CA THR A 320 12.69 -6.07 -0.74
C THR A 320 11.92 -6.95 0.24
N SER A 321 11.53 -6.38 1.39
CA SER A 321 10.63 -7.04 2.35
C SER A 321 9.15 -6.78 2.04
N PHE A 322 8.83 -6.13 0.92
CA PHE A 322 7.43 -5.84 0.58
C PHE A 322 6.71 -7.12 0.22
N ASN A 323 5.53 -7.29 0.82
CA ASN A 323 4.67 -8.43 0.55
C ASN A 323 3.84 -8.26 -0.73
N ILE A 324 3.90 -7.10 -1.39
CA ILE A 324 3.17 -6.80 -2.63
C ILE A 324 4.07 -6.01 -3.60
N GLY A 325 4.06 -6.39 -4.88
CA GLY A 325 4.93 -5.85 -5.91
C GLY A 325 4.45 -6.12 -7.33
N PRO A 326 5.29 -5.86 -8.35
CA PRO A 326 4.99 -6.20 -9.75
C PRO A 326 4.58 -7.66 -9.97
N ASN A 327 5.10 -8.56 -9.14
CA ASN A 327 4.75 -9.99 -9.14
C ASN A 327 3.58 -10.29 -8.20
N SER A 328 2.63 -9.36 -8.02
CA SER A 328 1.53 -9.48 -7.06
C SER A 328 2.06 -9.73 -5.65
N PHE A 329 1.60 -10.78 -4.96
CA PHE A 329 2.11 -11.21 -3.65
C PHE A 329 3.34 -12.12 -3.72
N GLY A 330 3.96 -12.28 -4.89
CA GLY A 330 5.03 -13.23 -5.15
C GLY A 330 4.54 -14.67 -5.14
N HIS A 331 5.48 -15.62 -5.29
CA HIS A 331 5.19 -17.04 -5.21
C HIS A 331 6.38 -17.83 -4.66
N VAL A 332 6.10 -18.94 -3.97
CA VAL A 332 7.11 -19.93 -3.59
C VAL A 332 6.73 -21.27 -4.20
N ALA A 333 7.63 -21.84 -5.00
CA ALA A 333 7.49 -23.16 -5.58
C ALA A 333 8.56 -24.11 -5.02
N ILE A 334 8.31 -25.41 -5.16
CA ILE A 334 9.25 -26.46 -4.79
C ILE A 334 9.65 -27.26 -6.03
N GLN A 335 10.96 -27.43 -6.22
CA GLN A 335 11.55 -28.30 -7.22
C GLN A 335 12.11 -29.54 -6.51
N LEU A 336 11.68 -30.72 -6.95
CA LEU A 336 12.19 -32.00 -6.49
C LEU A 336 13.04 -32.62 -7.60
N THR A 337 14.20 -33.16 -7.26
CA THR A 337 15.08 -33.85 -8.23
C THR A 337 15.62 -35.14 -7.61
N LYS A 338 15.50 -36.24 -8.36
CA LYS A 338 16.10 -37.53 -8.04
C LYS A 338 16.94 -37.97 -9.23
N GLN A 339 18.19 -38.32 -8.99
CA GLN A 339 19.15 -38.67 -10.03
C GLN A 339 19.96 -39.91 -9.66
N LYS A 340 20.18 -40.80 -10.63
CA LYS A 340 21.09 -41.95 -10.51
C LYS A 340 21.81 -42.17 -11.85
N GLY A 341 23.11 -41.90 -11.90
CA GLY A 341 23.86 -41.90 -13.16
C GLY A 341 23.25 -40.90 -14.15
N ASP A 342 22.92 -41.38 -15.36
CA ASP A 342 22.34 -40.58 -16.44
C ASP A 342 20.80 -40.43 -16.34
N GLN A 343 20.16 -41.16 -15.43
CA GLN A 343 18.71 -41.04 -15.21
C GLN A 343 18.43 -39.91 -14.21
N SER A 344 17.62 -38.95 -14.61
CA SER A 344 17.15 -37.86 -13.75
C SER A 344 15.68 -37.55 -13.97
N ILE A 345 14.97 -37.31 -12.86
CA ILE A 345 13.61 -36.77 -12.85
C ILE A 345 13.65 -35.49 -12.04
N THR A 346 13.09 -34.43 -12.62
CA THR A 346 12.89 -33.13 -11.97
C THR A 346 11.43 -32.73 -12.15
N GLN A 347 10.78 -32.29 -11.08
CA GLN A 347 9.41 -31.79 -11.08
C GLN A 347 9.34 -30.50 -10.28
N VAL A 348 8.65 -29.49 -10.81
CA VAL A 348 8.47 -28.17 -10.19
C VAL A 348 6.99 -27.92 -9.96
N MET A 349 6.60 -27.65 -8.72
CA MET A 349 5.20 -27.53 -8.33
C MET A 349 4.99 -26.33 -7.41
N GLY A 350 3.83 -25.68 -7.55
CA GLY A 350 3.40 -24.58 -6.69
C GLY A 350 1.99 -24.78 -6.15
N PHE A 351 1.70 -24.12 -5.03
CA PHE A 351 0.42 -24.18 -4.31
C PHE A 351 -0.31 -22.84 -4.42
N TYR A 352 -1.51 -22.85 -5.00
CA TYR A 352 -2.22 -21.65 -5.42
C TYR A 352 -3.62 -21.56 -4.80
N PRO A 353 -4.16 -20.34 -4.62
CA PRO A 353 -5.58 -20.17 -4.36
C PRO A 353 -6.41 -20.56 -5.59
N THR A 354 -7.70 -20.68 -5.38
CA THR A 354 -8.71 -20.78 -6.44
C THR A 354 -9.65 -19.56 -6.33
N GLY A 355 -10.45 -19.32 -7.36
CA GLY A 355 -11.34 -18.16 -7.40
C GLY A 355 -10.72 -16.95 -8.10
N ASN A 356 -11.38 -15.79 -7.96
CA ASN A 356 -11.06 -14.57 -8.70
C ASN A 356 -11.00 -13.37 -7.77
N GLY A 357 -10.12 -12.44 -8.08
CA GLY A 357 -9.99 -11.21 -7.33
C GLY A 357 -9.74 -11.41 -5.84
N LEU A 358 -10.48 -10.69 -5.00
CA LEU A 358 -10.38 -10.76 -3.54
C LEU A 358 -10.80 -12.11 -2.97
N SER A 359 -11.59 -12.91 -3.71
CA SER A 359 -11.98 -14.25 -3.24
C SER A 359 -10.79 -15.20 -3.11
N LYS A 360 -9.64 -14.89 -3.74
CA LYS A 360 -8.42 -15.68 -3.62
C LYS A 360 -7.77 -15.59 -2.24
N LEU A 361 -8.10 -14.56 -1.45
CA LEU A 361 -7.53 -14.40 -0.11
C LEU A 361 -7.90 -15.54 0.83
N ILE A 362 -9.11 -16.09 0.67
CA ILE A 362 -9.62 -17.24 1.42
C ILE A 362 -10.41 -18.10 0.44
N SER A 363 -9.83 -19.21 -0.01
CA SER A 363 -10.38 -20.04 -1.08
C SER A 363 -10.01 -21.51 -0.91
N THR A 364 -10.49 -22.36 -1.82
CA THR A 364 -9.87 -23.68 -2.00
C THR A 364 -8.49 -23.55 -2.66
N SER A 365 -7.65 -24.57 -2.54
CA SER A 365 -6.33 -24.58 -3.16
C SER A 365 -6.31 -25.37 -4.47
N SER A 366 -5.26 -25.15 -5.26
CA SER A 366 -4.91 -26.00 -6.41
C SER A 366 -3.39 -26.14 -6.52
N MET A 367 -2.94 -27.27 -7.07
CA MET A 367 -1.54 -27.49 -7.43
C MET A 367 -1.34 -27.19 -8.90
N LYS A 368 -0.26 -26.49 -9.24
CA LYS A 368 0.08 -26.17 -10.63
C LYS A 368 1.51 -26.57 -10.94
N ASP A 369 1.76 -26.85 -12.21
CA ASP A 369 3.11 -27.04 -12.74
C ASP A 369 3.83 -25.69 -12.84
N ASN A 370 4.94 -25.57 -12.12
CA ASN A 370 5.77 -24.37 -12.09
C ASN A 370 7.04 -24.51 -12.95
N SER A 371 6.98 -25.39 -13.96
CA SER A 371 7.91 -25.38 -15.10
C SER A 371 8.13 -23.98 -15.63
N ASP A 372 9.38 -23.65 -15.94
CA ASP A 372 9.75 -22.38 -16.56
C ASP A 372 9.37 -21.13 -15.75
N MET A 373 9.01 -21.29 -14.47
CA MET A 373 8.75 -20.17 -13.57
C MET A 373 10.05 -19.38 -13.35
N GLU A 374 10.00 -18.08 -13.59
CA GLU A 374 11.07 -17.17 -13.18
C GLU A 374 11.12 -17.07 -11.65
N TYR A 375 12.30 -17.00 -11.08
CA TYR A 375 12.48 -16.80 -9.65
C TYR A 375 13.57 -15.75 -9.43
N ASP A 376 13.57 -15.10 -8.27
CA ASP A 376 14.59 -14.13 -7.85
C ASP A 376 15.63 -14.77 -6.93
N MET A 377 15.16 -15.75 -6.14
CA MET A 377 15.98 -16.51 -5.20
C MET A 377 15.72 -18.01 -5.29
N ALA A 378 16.77 -18.78 -5.03
CA ALA A 378 16.63 -20.21 -4.84
C ALA A 378 17.56 -20.76 -3.77
N ALA A 379 17.11 -21.79 -3.06
CA ALA A 379 17.88 -22.52 -2.06
C ALA A 379 17.81 -24.02 -2.32
N SER A 380 18.96 -24.69 -2.44
CA SER A 380 19.04 -26.12 -2.73
C SER A 380 19.50 -26.90 -1.50
N TYR A 381 18.78 -27.97 -1.20
CA TYR A 381 19.03 -28.87 -0.08
C TYR A 381 19.22 -30.28 -0.63
N PHE A 382 20.20 -31.00 -0.09
CA PHE A 382 20.42 -32.41 -0.39
C PHE A 382 19.93 -33.24 0.79
N THR A 383 19.34 -34.39 0.50
CA THR A 383 18.68 -35.19 1.54
C THR A 383 18.80 -36.69 1.28
N THR A 384 18.28 -37.49 2.22
CA THR A 384 18.22 -38.95 2.13
C THR A 384 17.00 -39.40 1.35
N ALA A 385 16.98 -40.67 0.92
CA ALA A 385 15.80 -41.26 0.28
C ALA A 385 14.56 -41.22 1.20
N GLU A 386 14.75 -41.52 2.48
CA GLU A 386 13.69 -41.54 3.49
C GLU A 386 13.05 -40.15 3.64
N ASP A 387 13.86 -39.12 3.82
CA ASP A 387 13.38 -37.76 4.01
C ASP A 387 12.79 -37.18 2.71
N PHE A 388 13.37 -37.50 1.55
CA PHE A 388 12.77 -37.16 0.27
C PHE A 388 11.38 -37.78 0.10
N GLN A 389 11.19 -39.03 0.55
CA GLN A 389 9.89 -39.68 0.51
C GLN A 389 8.87 -39.00 1.45
N LYS A 390 9.28 -38.51 2.63
CA LYS A 390 8.41 -37.72 3.52
C LYS A 390 7.93 -36.44 2.83
N ILE A 391 8.81 -35.77 2.08
CA ILE A 391 8.49 -34.57 1.29
C ILE A 391 7.51 -34.91 0.16
N ILE A 392 7.74 -35.99 -0.58
CA ILE A 392 6.82 -36.49 -1.60
C ILE A 392 5.44 -36.76 -0.99
N ASN A 393 5.38 -37.46 0.15
CA ASN A 393 4.12 -37.80 0.80
C ASN A 393 3.34 -36.55 1.23
N TYR A 394 4.03 -35.52 1.72
CA TYR A 394 3.43 -34.23 2.05
C TYR A 394 2.84 -33.54 0.81
N ILE A 395 3.64 -33.37 -0.24
CA ILE A 395 3.23 -32.67 -1.47
C ILE A 395 2.10 -33.39 -2.19
N SER A 396 2.10 -34.73 -2.15
CA SER A 396 1.09 -35.59 -2.79
C SER A 396 -0.30 -35.47 -2.13
N ASN A 397 -0.41 -34.85 -0.96
CA ASN A 397 -1.67 -34.67 -0.25
C ASN A 397 -1.78 -33.21 0.26
N PRO A 398 -1.84 -32.21 -0.64
CA PRO A 398 -1.92 -30.82 -0.24
C PRO A 398 -3.26 -30.56 0.46
N PRO A 399 -3.32 -29.64 1.44
CA PRO A 399 -4.58 -29.28 2.07
C PRO A 399 -5.48 -28.57 1.06
N THR A 400 -6.79 -28.75 1.20
CA THR A 400 -7.80 -28.22 0.27
C THR A 400 -8.06 -26.73 0.45
N GLY A 401 -7.69 -26.15 1.59
CA GLY A 401 -7.87 -24.73 1.89
C GLY A 401 -6.63 -23.91 1.56
N TYR A 402 -6.86 -22.71 1.04
CA TYR A 402 -5.87 -21.67 0.86
C TYR A 402 -6.30 -20.44 1.67
N HIS A 403 -5.37 -19.91 2.46
CA HIS A 403 -5.57 -18.67 3.19
C HIS A 403 -4.32 -17.81 3.07
N PHE A 404 -4.47 -16.61 2.52
CA PHE A 404 -3.36 -15.73 2.18
C PHE A 404 -2.41 -15.46 3.36
N THR A 405 -2.91 -15.35 4.59
CA THR A 405 -2.05 -15.13 5.77
C THR A 405 -1.70 -16.39 6.56
N ASN A 406 -2.55 -17.44 6.53
CA ASN A 406 -2.46 -18.56 7.46
C ASN A 406 -1.86 -19.80 6.79
N TYR A 407 -2.20 -20.03 5.52
CA TYR A 407 -1.74 -21.19 4.78
C TYR A 407 -1.75 -20.92 3.26
N ASN A 408 -0.60 -20.52 2.72
CA ASN A 408 -0.38 -20.10 1.34
C ASN A 408 0.81 -20.85 0.69
N CYS A 409 1.30 -20.37 -0.46
CA CYS A 409 2.43 -20.98 -1.16
C CYS A 409 3.72 -21.08 -0.30
N ALA A 410 4.05 -20.03 0.47
CA ALA A 410 5.24 -20.01 1.30
C ALA A 410 5.14 -20.99 2.48
N SER A 411 3.98 -21.04 3.16
CA SER A 411 3.76 -22.00 4.24
C SER A 411 3.70 -23.45 3.75
N PHE A 412 3.12 -23.70 2.57
CA PHE A 412 3.08 -25.03 1.97
C PHE A 412 4.48 -25.55 1.69
N VAL A 413 5.33 -24.77 1.00
CA VAL A 413 6.71 -25.18 0.71
C VAL A 413 7.54 -25.31 1.98
N TYR A 414 7.38 -24.38 2.94
CA TYR A 414 8.02 -24.51 4.25
C TYR A 414 7.61 -25.81 4.95
N GLY A 415 6.30 -26.11 5.04
CA GLY A 415 5.79 -27.35 5.63
C GLY A 415 6.31 -28.60 4.94
N ALA A 416 6.39 -28.60 3.60
CA ALA A 416 6.97 -29.71 2.83
C ALA A 416 8.43 -29.93 3.21
N THR A 417 9.26 -28.87 3.25
CA THR A 417 10.67 -28.98 3.63
C THR A 417 10.85 -29.44 5.09
N GLN A 418 10.02 -28.98 6.02
CA GLN A 418 10.03 -29.41 7.42
C GLN A 418 9.66 -30.90 7.56
N ALA A 419 8.73 -31.41 6.74
CA ALA A 419 8.36 -32.83 6.75
C ALA A 419 9.53 -33.76 6.42
N GLY A 420 10.49 -33.31 5.60
CA GLY A 420 11.74 -34.01 5.32
C GLY A 420 12.92 -33.60 6.21
N GLY A 421 12.69 -32.91 7.33
CA GLY A 421 13.74 -32.51 8.26
C GLY A 421 14.75 -31.50 7.71
N LEU A 422 14.41 -30.77 6.64
CA LEU A 422 15.31 -29.79 6.04
C LEU A 422 15.33 -28.50 6.86
N SER A 423 16.52 -27.90 7.03
CA SER A 423 16.71 -26.62 7.74
C SER A 423 16.40 -25.41 6.86
N THR A 424 15.24 -25.39 6.23
CA THR A 424 14.71 -24.20 5.54
C THR A 424 14.30 -23.16 6.57
N PRO A 425 14.69 -21.89 6.44
CA PRO A 425 14.42 -20.89 7.47
C PRO A 425 12.94 -20.48 7.44
N ASN A 426 12.43 -20.04 8.60
CA ASN A 426 11.02 -19.68 8.75
C ASN A 426 10.67 -18.42 7.91
N PRO A 427 9.71 -18.50 6.97
CA PRO A 427 9.35 -17.39 6.08
C PRO A 427 8.39 -16.37 6.71
N THR A 428 8.19 -16.40 8.03
CA THR A 428 7.30 -15.46 8.72
C THR A 428 7.87 -14.05 8.70
N THR A 429 7.08 -13.09 8.22
CA THR A 429 7.39 -11.67 8.25
C THR A 429 6.17 -10.84 8.62
N GLN A 430 6.37 -9.56 8.90
CA GLN A 430 5.30 -8.62 9.19
C GLN A 430 4.54 -8.28 7.89
N ILE A 431 3.21 -8.35 7.94
CA ILE A 431 2.30 -7.97 6.86
C ILE A 431 1.39 -6.83 7.32
N GLY A 432 0.92 -6.02 6.37
CA GLY A 432 0.10 -4.84 6.65
C GLY A 432 0.91 -3.64 7.16
N PHE A 433 0.23 -2.50 7.29
CA PHE A 433 0.81 -1.29 7.86
C PHE A 433 0.69 -1.31 9.39
N SER A 434 1.69 -0.78 10.08
CA SER A 434 1.56 -0.47 11.50
C SER A 434 0.51 0.62 11.69
N GLY A 435 -0.67 0.24 12.17
CA GLY A 435 -1.76 1.16 12.41
C GLY A 435 -3.04 0.43 12.79
N PRO A 436 -4.12 1.17 13.10
CA PRO A 436 -5.43 0.60 13.43
C PRO A 436 -6.01 -0.09 12.18
N GLY A 437 -6.28 -1.38 12.29
CA GLY A 437 -6.40 -2.33 11.16
C GLY A 437 -5.35 -3.46 11.22
N GLY A 438 -4.25 -3.23 11.96
CA GLY A 438 -3.30 -4.23 12.43
C GLY A 438 -2.16 -4.53 11.46
N ALA A 439 -0.93 -4.46 11.98
CA ALA A 439 0.16 -5.24 11.40
C ALA A 439 0.02 -6.69 11.90
N GLY A 440 -0.06 -7.63 10.97
CA GLY A 440 -0.07 -9.06 11.26
C GLY A 440 1.30 -9.68 11.01
N THR A 441 1.42 -10.97 11.31
CA THR A 441 2.52 -11.79 10.81
C THR A 441 1.94 -12.88 9.91
N ALA A 442 2.65 -13.18 8.83
CA ALA A 442 2.31 -14.27 7.94
C ALA A 442 3.57 -14.85 7.32
N MET A 443 3.51 -16.10 6.90
CA MET A 443 4.52 -16.69 6.03
C MET A 443 4.32 -16.12 4.62
N THR A 444 5.29 -15.44 4.04
CA THR A 444 5.13 -14.82 2.71
C THR A 444 6.30 -15.13 1.79
N PRO A 445 6.14 -15.00 0.46
CA PRO A 445 7.26 -15.13 -0.46
C PRO A 445 8.40 -14.14 -0.17
N SER A 446 8.10 -12.88 0.18
CA SER A 446 9.13 -11.93 0.60
C SER A 446 9.78 -12.31 1.94
N GLY A 447 9.00 -12.85 2.88
CA GLY A 447 9.53 -13.39 4.14
C GLY A 447 10.46 -14.58 3.91
N MET A 448 10.11 -15.49 2.98
CA MET A 448 11.01 -16.59 2.56
C MET A 448 12.30 -16.05 1.95
N ALA A 449 12.22 -15.11 1.00
CA ALA A 449 13.41 -14.52 0.38
C ALA A 449 14.30 -13.82 1.42
N GLN A 450 13.72 -13.03 2.32
CA GLN A 450 14.44 -12.36 3.40
C GLN A 450 15.14 -13.36 4.33
N ALA A 451 14.44 -14.42 4.72
CA ALA A 451 14.98 -15.47 5.59
C ALA A 451 16.14 -16.22 4.91
N LEU A 452 16.03 -16.53 3.62
CA LEU A 452 17.11 -17.13 2.83
C LEU A 452 18.31 -16.20 2.68
N ARG A 453 18.12 -14.89 2.47
CA ARG A 453 19.22 -13.91 2.47
C ARG A 453 19.93 -13.86 3.81
N ALA A 454 19.18 -13.84 4.90
CA ALA A 454 19.74 -13.86 6.25
C ALA A 454 20.57 -15.14 6.49
N GLN A 455 20.05 -16.31 6.06
CA GLN A 455 20.79 -17.57 6.13
C GLN A 455 22.07 -17.55 5.29
N LYS A 456 22.03 -17.01 4.07
CA LYS A 456 23.21 -16.86 3.21
C LYS A 456 24.24 -15.89 3.78
N ALA A 457 23.80 -14.81 4.41
CA ALA A 457 24.69 -13.87 5.09
C ALA A 457 25.36 -14.51 6.31
N ALA A 458 24.62 -15.28 7.10
CA ALA A 458 25.15 -16.00 8.27
C ALA A 458 26.03 -17.20 7.88
N ASN A 459 25.73 -17.85 6.76
CA ASN A 459 26.51 -18.94 6.19
C ASN A 459 26.74 -18.72 4.69
N PRO A 460 27.85 -18.05 4.29
CA PRO A 460 28.17 -17.81 2.89
C PRO A 460 28.34 -19.09 2.05
N SER A 461 28.57 -20.25 2.67
CA SER A 461 28.66 -21.54 1.98
C SER A 461 27.31 -22.21 1.70
N ALA A 462 26.21 -21.69 2.28
CA ALA A 462 24.88 -22.21 2.01
C ALA A 462 24.57 -22.15 0.51
N ASN A 463 23.94 -23.21 -0.02
CA ASN A 463 23.56 -23.31 -1.43
C ASN A 463 22.30 -22.48 -1.73
N ILE A 464 22.43 -21.18 -1.54
CA ILE A 464 21.41 -20.16 -1.73
C ILE A 464 21.96 -19.17 -2.77
N THR A 465 21.14 -18.89 -3.77
CA THR A 465 21.45 -18.00 -4.89
C THR A 465 20.47 -16.83 -4.89
N ALA A 466 21.00 -15.62 -5.05
CA ALA A 466 20.26 -14.38 -5.28
C ALA A 466 20.80 -13.81 -6.59
N GLY A 467 19.94 -13.68 -7.59
CA GLY A 467 20.33 -13.42 -8.98
C GLY A 467 19.34 -13.98 -9.99
N GLY A 468 18.32 -14.65 -9.48
CA GLY A 468 17.23 -15.21 -10.23
C GLY A 468 17.58 -16.37 -11.14
N GLY A 469 16.63 -16.72 -11.99
CA GLY A 469 16.73 -17.78 -12.96
C GLY A 469 15.36 -18.28 -13.37
N THR A 470 15.37 -19.33 -14.18
CA THR A 470 14.15 -19.98 -14.67
C THR A 470 14.16 -21.42 -14.18
N ALA A 471 13.05 -21.86 -13.59
CA ALA A 471 12.88 -23.24 -13.18
C ALA A 471 12.96 -24.16 -14.41
N PRO A 472 13.59 -25.35 -14.33
CA PRO A 472 13.60 -26.27 -15.45
C PRO A 472 12.17 -26.77 -15.73
N ALA A 473 11.93 -27.17 -16.97
CA ALA A 473 10.69 -27.84 -17.32
C ALA A 473 10.54 -29.16 -16.54
N SER A 474 9.38 -29.32 -15.93
CA SER A 474 8.85 -30.60 -15.43
C SER A 474 8.63 -31.55 -16.61
N LYS A 475 8.57 -32.85 -16.32
CA LYS A 475 8.20 -33.87 -17.32
C LYS A 475 6.68 -34.06 -17.46
N GLY A 476 5.89 -33.20 -16.82
CA GLY A 476 4.45 -33.34 -16.68
C GLY A 476 4.05 -34.44 -15.69
N GLU A 477 2.74 -34.72 -15.64
CA GLU A 477 2.20 -35.84 -14.87
C GLU A 477 2.80 -37.16 -15.35
N CYS A 478 3.21 -38.00 -14.41
CA CYS A 478 3.85 -39.25 -14.74
C CYS A 478 2.78 -40.31 -15.03
N ASN A 479 2.65 -40.67 -16.32
CA ASN A 479 1.77 -41.74 -16.76
C ASN A 479 2.23 -43.08 -16.17
N GLU A 480 1.27 -43.99 -15.90
CA GLU A 480 1.58 -45.38 -15.60
C GLU A 480 2.25 -45.98 -16.84
N GLN A 481 3.55 -46.26 -16.76
CA GLN A 481 4.25 -47.10 -17.74
C GLN A 481 4.05 -48.56 -17.38
#